data_AF-A0A2N6FIK6-F1
#
_entry.id   AF-A0A2N6FIK6-F1
#
_cell.length_a   1.000
_cell.length_b   1.000
_cell.length_c   1.000
_cell.angle_alpha   90.00
_cell.angle_beta   90.00
_cell.angle_gamma   90.00
#
_symmetry.space_group_name_H-M   'P 1'
#
loop_
_entity.id
_entity.type
_entity.pdbx_description
1 polymer ?
#
loop_
_entity_poly.entity_id
_entity_poly.type
_entity_poly.pdbx_seq_one_letter_code
_entity_poly.pdbx_strand_id
1 'polypeptide(L)'
;MSISDRYRSLSEEVRIFASIQKKRIGEDAEASLKAAARSLKKADKILDELKESVGEIPRISLEFKLTPILLKAHNTLDRSRLDFIDAGDEKTASEVWMLQQTIYRLLNDL
;
A
#
# COMPACT_ATOMS: atom_id res chain seq x y z
N MET A 1 7.60 -15.48 10.44
CA MET A 1 6.54 -15.41 9.39
C MET A 1 7.17 -15.70 8.04
N SER A 2 6.48 -16.42 7.17
CA SER A 2 6.91 -16.60 5.78
C SER A 2 6.76 -15.31 4.97
N ILE A 3 7.38 -15.24 3.79
CA ILE A 3 7.18 -14.13 2.83
C ILE A 3 5.70 -13.96 2.48
N SER A 4 4.98 -15.07 2.26
CA SER A 4 3.55 -15.06 1.96
C SER A 4 2.72 -14.50 3.12
N ASP A 5 3.05 -14.84 4.37
CA ASP A 5 2.36 -14.27 5.54
C ASP A 5 2.62 -12.77 5.65
N ARG A 6 3.87 -12.34 5.45
CA ARG A 6 4.24 -10.91 5.50
C ARG A 6 3.55 -10.12 4.40
N TYR A 7 3.44 -10.67 3.20
CA TYR A 7 2.69 -10.06 2.10
C TYR A 7 1.22 -9.89 2.47
N ARG A 8 0.57 -10.93 3.02
CA ARG A 8 -0.84 -10.86 3.44
C ARG A 8 -1.08 -9.84 4.55
N SER A 9 -0.20 -9.81 5.55
CA SER A 9 -0.27 -8.81 6.63
C SER A 9 -0.13 -7.39 6.08
N LEU A 10 0.84 -7.13 5.20
CA LEU A 10 1.02 -5.84 4.53
C LEU A 10 -0.23 -5.46 3.71
N SER A 11 -0.77 -6.39 2.92
CA SER A 11 -1.97 -6.14 2.11
C SER A 11 -3.16 -5.77 3.00
N GLU A 12 -3.38 -6.47 4.11
CA GLU A 12 -4.46 -6.14 5.05
C GLU A 12 -4.21 -4.81 5.78
N GLU A 13 -2.96 -4.50 6.16
CA GLU A 13 -2.59 -3.23 6.79
C GLU A 13 -2.91 -2.05 5.88
N VAL A 14 -2.50 -2.12 4.60
CA VAL A 14 -2.79 -1.09 3.59
C VAL A 14 -4.30 -0.97 3.36
N ARG A 15 -5.03 -2.08 3.32
CA ARG A 15 -6.50 -2.10 3.15
C ARG A 15 -7.23 -1.42 4.31
N ILE A 16 -6.85 -1.75 5.54
CA ILE A 16 -7.43 -1.16 6.77
C ILE A 16 -7.14 0.33 6.77
N PHE A 17 -5.88 0.71 6.52
CA PHE A 17 -5.46 2.10 6.49
C PHE A 17 -6.23 2.90 5.43
N ALA A 18 -6.31 2.41 4.19
CA ALA A 18 -7.09 3.04 3.12
C ALA A 18 -8.57 3.21 3.50
N SER A 19 -9.15 2.24 4.21
CA SER A 19 -10.55 2.29 4.65
C SER A 19 -10.77 3.34 5.75
N ILE A 20 -9.83 3.46 6.69
CA ILE A 20 -9.84 4.49 7.73
C ILE A 20 -9.75 5.88 7.10
N GLN A 21 -8.79 6.09 6.20
CA GLN A 21 -8.59 7.39 5.55
C GLN A 21 -9.79 7.79 4.70
N LYS A 22 -10.38 6.85 3.96
CA LYS A 22 -11.62 7.09 3.21
C LYS A 22 -12.76 7.60 4.11
N LYS A 23 -12.94 6.99 5.30
CA LYS A 23 -13.97 7.41 6.26
C LYS A 23 -13.67 8.78 6.86
N ARG A 24 -12.39 9.05 7.21
CA ARG A 24 -11.95 10.32 7.83
C ARG A 24 -12.13 11.51 6.88
N ILE A 25 -11.73 11.35 5.61
CA ILE A 25 -11.75 12.42 4.61
C ILE A 25 -13.20 12.74 4.20
N GLY A 26 -14.06 11.72 4.10
CA GLY A 26 -15.48 11.95 3.81
C GLY A 26 -15.75 12.50 2.40
N GLU A 27 -17.02 12.79 2.12
CA GLU A 27 -17.47 13.22 0.79
C GLU A 27 -17.34 14.73 0.56
N ASP A 28 -17.19 15.54 1.61
CA ASP A 28 -17.13 17.00 1.52
C ASP A 28 -15.70 17.56 1.57
N ALA A 29 -14.68 16.71 1.77
CA ALA A 29 -13.29 17.16 1.78
C ALA A 29 -12.83 17.77 0.46
N GLU A 30 -11.73 18.51 0.54
CA GLU A 30 -11.03 19.08 -0.60
C GLU A 30 -10.67 18.02 -1.65
N ALA A 31 -10.63 18.45 -2.91
CA ALA A 31 -10.33 17.57 -4.04
C ALA A 31 -8.93 16.95 -3.93
N SER A 32 -7.96 17.67 -3.35
CA SER A 32 -6.59 17.23 -3.06
C SER A 32 -6.57 16.01 -2.12
N LEU A 33 -7.23 16.10 -0.96
CA LEU A 33 -7.35 14.99 0.00
C LEU A 33 -8.08 13.78 -0.60
N LYS A 34 -9.12 14.01 -1.41
CA LYS A 34 -9.81 12.94 -2.13
C LYS A 34 -8.91 12.27 -3.16
N ALA A 35 -8.08 13.03 -3.87
CA ALA A 35 -7.11 12.48 -4.81
C ALA A 35 -6.07 11.61 -4.08
N ALA A 36 -5.53 12.10 -2.96
CA ALA A 36 -4.61 11.36 -2.11
C ALA A 36 -5.22 10.03 -1.63
N ALA A 37 -6.46 10.05 -1.11
CA ALA A 37 -7.16 8.84 -0.69
C ALA A 37 -7.44 7.85 -1.83
N ARG A 38 -7.65 8.34 -3.06
CA ARG A 38 -7.81 7.49 -4.26
C ARG A 38 -6.49 6.80 -4.62
N SER A 39 -5.37 7.52 -4.56
CA SER A 39 -4.03 6.95 -4.74
C SER A 39 -3.78 5.84 -3.71
N LEU A 40 -4.08 6.08 -2.44
CA LEU A 40 -3.98 5.09 -1.37
C LEU A 40 -4.86 3.85 -1.64
N LYS A 41 -6.12 4.05 -2.04
CA LYS A 41 -7.03 2.93 -2.38
C LYS A 41 -6.57 2.16 -3.62
N LYS A 42 -5.83 2.79 -4.53
CA LYS A 42 -5.23 2.11 -5.68
C LYS A 42 -4.08 1.19 -5.23
N ALA A 43 -3.25 1.60 -4.27
CA ALA A 43 -2.21 0.75 -3.71
C ALA A 43 -2.79 -0.50 -3.03
N ASP A 44 -3.88 -0.34 -2.26
CA ASP A 44 -4.66 -1.46 -1.71
C ASP A 44 -5.07 -2.46 -2.79
N LYS A 45 -5.72 -1.99 -3.86
CA LYS A 45 -6.14 -2.85 -4.99
C LYS A 45 -4.97 -3.59 -5.65
N ILE A 46 -3.81 -2.95 -5.78
CA ILE A 46 -2.62 -3.58 -6.36
C ILE A 46 -2.15 -4.76 -5.49
N LEU A 47 -2.10 -4.57 -4.17
CA LEU A 47 -1.67 -5.62 -3.25
C LEU A 47 -2.71 -6.76 -3.14
N ASP A 48 -3.99 -6.43 -3.29
CA ASP A 48 -5.07 -7.42 -3.30
C ASP A 48 -4.96 -8.41 -4.47
N GLU A 49 -4.32 -8.02 -5.60
CA GLU A 49 -4.15 -8.86 -6.80
C GLU A 49 -3.54 -10.25 -6.51
N LEU A 50 -2.67 -10.37 -5.50
CA LEU A 50 -2.01 -11.63 -5.13
C LEU A 50 -2.31 -12.10 -3.70
N LYS A 51 -3.15 -11.39 -2.94
CA LYS A 51 -3.33 -11.63 -1.50
C LYS A 51 -3.78 -13.06 -1.18
N GLU A 52 -4.75 -13.58 -1.93
CA GLU A 52 -5.29 -14.93 -1.71
C GLU A 52 -4.30 -16.00 -2.20
N SER A 53 -3.73 -15.81 -3.40
CA SER A 53 -2.88 -16.81 -4.09
C SER A 53 -1.41 -16.80 -3.68
N VAL A 54 -0.91 -15.83 -2.92
CA VAL A 54 0.53 -15.73 -2.56
C VAL A 54 1.06 -16.95 -1.79
N GLY A 55 0.20 -17.68 -1.08
CA GLY A 55 0.59 -18.92 -0.40
C GLY A 55 0.75 -20.12 -1.33
N GLU A 56 0.23 -20.03 -2.56
CA GLU A 56 0.31 -21.06 -3.59
C GLU A 56 1.52 -20.84 -4.52
N ILE A 57 2.14 -19.66 -4.46
CA ILE A 57 3.30 -19.32 -5.28
C ILE A 57 4.49 -20.18 -4.84
N PRO A 58 5.10 -20.98 -5.74
CA PRO A 58 6.31 -21.73 -5.42
C PRO A 58 7.43 -20.79 -4.97
N ARG A 59 8.21 -21.20 -3.97
CA ARG A 59 9.26 -20.36 -3.36
C ARG A 59 10.22 -19.77 -4.40
N ILE A 60 10.64 -20.57 -5.39
CA ILE A 60 11.54 -20.14 -6.49
C ILE A 60 10.94 -19.04 -7.38
N SER A 61 9.61 -18.88 -7.36
CA SER A 61 8.88 -17.91 -8.17
C SER A 61 8.42 -16.68 -7.37
N LEU A 62 8.63 -16.65 -6.04
CA LEU A 62 8.13 -15.57 -5.18
C LEU A 62 8.71 -14.21 -5.59
N GLU A 63 10.03 -14.12 -5.72
CA GLU A 63 10.72 -12.89 -6.11
C GLU A 63 10.17 -12.36 -7.45
N PHE A 64 10.13 -13.21 -8.47
CA PHE A 64 9.64 -12.85 -9.80
C PHE A 64 8.17 -12.39 -9.82
N LYS A 65 7.30 -13.02 -9.00
CA LYS A 65 5.87 -12.70 -8.97
C LYS A 65 5.55 -11.50 -8.08
N LEU A 66 6.22 -11.36 -6.94
CA LEU A 66 5.91 -10.32 -5.96
C LEU A 66 6.60 -8.99 -6.25
N THR A 67 7.83 -9.00 -6.75
CA THR A 67 8.59 -7.76 -7.06
C THR A 67 7.80 -6.75 -7.90
N PRO A 68 7.19 -7.11 -9.06
CA PRO A 68 6.47 -6.12 -9.86
C PRO A 68 5.25 -5.54 -9.14
N ILE A 69 4.54 -6.35 -8.35
CA ILE A 69 3.37 -5.92 -7.57
C ILE A 69 3.79 -4.99 -6.44
N LEU A 70 4.83 -5.36 -5.69
CA LEU A 70 5.36 -4.58 -4.58
C LEU A 70 5.94 -3.24 -5.06
N LEU A 71 6.71 -3.20 -6.15
CA LEU A 71 7.21 -1.95 -6.73
C LEU A 71 6.07 -1.03 -7.19
N LYS A 72 5.05 -1.60 -7.85
CA LYS A 72 3.86 -0.84 -8.30
C LYS A 72 3.09 -0.27 -7.11
N ALA A 73 2.90 -1.05 -6.04
CA ALA A 73 2.27 -0.60 -4.81
C ALA A 73 3.11 0.49 -4.12
N HIS A 74 4.43 0.30 -4.00
CA HIS A 74 5.36 1.26 -3.42
C HIS A 74 5.27 2.63 -4.10
N ASN A 75 5.34 2.66 -5.44
CA ASN A 75 5.27 3.90 -6.20
C ASN A 75 3.89 4.57 -6.10
N THR A 76 2.83 3.77 -5.97
CA THR A 76 1.46 4.29 -5.79
C THR A 76 1.27 4.90 -4.40
N LEU A 77 1.85 4.28 -3.36
CA LEU A 77 1.90 4.86 -2.01
C LEU A 77 2.75 6.12 -1.97
N ASP A 78 3.88 6.16 -2.69
CA ASP A 78 4.71 7.37 -2.74
C ASP A 78 3.94 8.55 -3.31
N ARG A 79 3.23 8.34 -4.41
CA ARG A 79 2.35 9.36 -4.98
C ARG A 79 1.28 9.79 -3.97
N SER A 80 0.64 8.84 -3.30
CA SER A 80 -0.35 9.16 -2.26
C SER A 80 0.26 9.99 -1.13
N ARG A 81 1.49 9.70 -0.72
CA ARG A 81 2.21 10.43 0.32
C ARG A 81 2.44 11.88 -0.10
N LEU A 82 2.93 12.10 -1.31
CA LEU A 82 3.11 13.45 -1.86
C LEU A 82 1.78 14.20 -1.95
N ASP A 83 0.73 13.55 -2.45
CA ASP A 83 -0.61 14.15 -2.53
C ASP A 83 -1.13 14.56 -1.12
N PHE A 84 -0.83 13.81 -0.06
CA PHE A 84 -1.18 14.18 1.32
C PHE A 84 -0.34 15.35 1.85
N ILE A 85 0.95 15.41 1.52
CA ILE A 85 1.83 16.53 1.89
C ILE A 85 1.31 17.82 1.23
N ASP A 86 1.01 17.78 -0.06
CA ASP A 86 0.50 18.91 -0.82
C ASP A 86 -0.86 19.40 -0.30
N ALA A 87 -1.65 18.50 0.29
CA ALA A 87 -2.91 18.81 0.97
C ALA A 87 -2.75 19.26 2.43
N GLY A 88 -1.53 19.38 2.94
CA GLY A 88 -1.24 19.80 4.32
C GLY A 88 -1.45 18.73 5.40
N ASP A 89 -1.63 17.47 5.01
CA ASP A 89 -1.83 16.34 5.94
C ASP A 89 -0.55 15.52 6.13
N GLU A 90 0.46 16.18 6.72
CA GLU A 90 1.77 15.58 6.98
C GLU A 90 1.70 14.35 7.90
N LYS A 91 0.69 14.30 8.79
CA LYS A 91 0.47 13.16 9.68
C LYS A 91 0.14 11.91 8.87
N THR A 92 -0.87 11.98 7.99
CA THR A 92 -1.23 10.84 7.15
C THR A 92 -0.13 10.53 6.14
N ALA A 93 0.58 11.53 5.61
CA ALA A 93 1.76 11.29 4.78
C ALA A 93 2.84 10.48 5.51
N SER A 94 3.10 10.78 6.78
CA SER A 94 4.06 10.02 7.61
C SER A 94 3.61 8.58 7.86
N GLU A 95 2.30 8.36 8.05
CA GLU A 95 1.74 7.01 8.17
C GLU A 95 1.86 6.22 6.85
N VAL A 96 1.62 6.86 5.69
CA VAL A 96 1.84 6.25 4.36
C VAL A 96 3.30 5.87 4.15
N TRP A 97 4.23 6.71 4.61
CA TRP A 97 5.67 6.41 4.56
C TRP A 97 6.02 5.11 5.29
N MET A 98 5.40 4.84 6.44
CA MET A 98 5.63 3.59 7.17
C MET A 98 5.21 2.36 6.37
N LEU A 99 4.10 2.43 5.64
CA LEU A 99 3.66 1.37 4.73
C LEU A 99 4.64 1.15 3.58
N GLN A 100 5.21 2.23 3.02
CA GLN A 100 6.26 2.14 2.00
C GLN A 100 7.51 1.44 2.54
N GLN A 101 7.93 1.76 3.77
CA GLN A 101 9.07 1.10 4.41
C GLN A 101 8.83 -0.39 4.64
N THR A 102 7.60 -0.80 4.96
CA THR A 102 7.24 -2.21 5.04
C THR A 102 7.35 -2.92 3.69
N ILE A 103 6.92 -2.28 2.60
CA ILE A 103 7.11 -2.80 1.23
C ILE A 103 8.60 -2.92 0.90
N TYR A 104 9.39 -1.89 1.19
CA TYR A 104 10.83 -1.89 0.92
C TYR A 104 11.57 -3.02 1.66
N ARG A 105 11.24 -3.24 2.94
CA ARG A 105 11.79 -4.37 3.70
C ARG A 105 11.38 -5.71 3.10
N LEU A 106 10.12 -5.86 2.67
CA LEU A 106 9.66 -7.08 2.04
C LEU A 106 10.39 -7.34 0.71
N LEU A 107 10.60 -6.31 -0.12
CA LEU A 107 11.38 -6.39 -1.36
C LEU A 107 12.82 -6.85 -1.11
N ASN A 108 13.47 -6.37 -0.04
CA ASN A 108 14.84 -6.77 0.31
C ASN A 108 14.95 -8.21 0.85
N ASP A 109 13.83 -8.78 1.29
CA ASP A 109 13.79 -10.12 1.88
C ASP A 109 13.32 -11.20 0.88
N LEU A 110 12.92 -10.81 -0.34
CA LEU A 110 12.59 -11.72 -1.45
C LEU A 110 13.85 -12.37 -2.02
#